data_AF-A0A1Q5TCA4-F1
#
_entry.id   AF-A0A1Q5TCA4-F1
#
_cell.length_a   1.000
_cell.length_b   1.000
_cell.length_c   1.000
_cell.angle_alpha   90.00
_cell.angle_beta   90.00
_cell.angle_gamma   90.00
#
_symmetry.space_group_name_H-M   'P 1'
#
loop_
_entity.id
_entity.type
_entity.pdbx_description
1 polymer ?
#
loop_
_entity_poly.entity_id
_entity_poly.type
_entity_poly.pdbx_seq_one_letter_code
_entity_poly.pdbx_strand_id
1 'polypeptide(L)'
;MHLISTGGVFQPLPKHFGDLFTEVLPDSALVLPRALETAQDMAENTSPLASSMSRALMWEGPTSPEEAHLLESRVFHHMIGQKDYKEGVNSFFEKRKPQFETDPRESSAPNYPWWPEANIALEPSVSKGSKL
;
A
#
# COMPACT_ATOMS: atom_id res chain seq x y z
N MET A 1 19.06 14.00 5.94
CA MET A 1 19.58 15.02 6.89
C MET A 1 19.34 16.46 6.42
N HIS A 2 19.65 16.84 5.17
CA HIS A 2 19.54 18.25 4.73
C HIS A 2 18.18 18.94 5.00
N LEU A 3 17.06 18.30 4.62
CA LEU A 3 15.71 18.86 4.82
C LEU A 3 15.41 19.11 6.31
N ILE A 4 15.70 18.12 7.16
CA ILE A 4 15.42 18.17 8.61
C ILE A 4 16.30 19.20 9.31
N SER A 5 17.58 19.29 8.94
CA SER A 5 18.54 20.17 9.61
C SER A 5 18.40 21.64 9.24
N THR A 6 17.89 21.95 8.05
CA THR A 6 17.77 23.34 7.57
C THR A 6 16.40 23.95 7.82
N GLY A 7 15.34 23.13 7.87
CA GLY A 7 13.95 23.62 7.96
C GLY A 7 13.53 24.53 6.80
N GLY A 8 14.30 24.53 5.70
CA GLY A 8 14.08 25.40 4.55
C GLY A 8 12.89 24.96 3.69
N VAL A 9 12.34 25.90 2.93
CA VAL A 9 11.34 25.62 1.88
C VAL A 9 12.06 25.40 0.56
N PHE A 10 11.81 24.26 -0.09
CA PHE A 10 12.47 23.87 -1.33
C PHE A 10 11.46 23.64 -2.44
N GLN A 11 11.88 23.88 -3.68
CA GLN A 11 11.11 23.49 -4.86
C GLN A 11 11.01 21.96 -4.93
N PRO A 12 9.89 21.40 -5.42
CA PRO A 12 9.63 19.95 -5.45
C PRO A 12 10.47 19.26 -6.53
N LEU A 13 11.79 19.27 -6.39
CA LEU A 13 12.75 18.73 -7.34
C LEU A 13 13.54 17.56 -6.72
N PRO A 14 13.96 16.57 -7.54
CA PRO A 14 14.67 15.37 -7.07
C PRO A 14 15.93 15.67 -6.23
N LYS A 15 16.60 16.80 -6.51
CA LYS A 15 17.79 17.24 -5.75
C LYS A 15 17.57 17.27 -4.24
N HIS A 16 16.40 17.71 -3.79
CA HIS A 16 16.10 17.86 -2.36
C HIS A 16 15.20 16.75 -1.83
N PHE A 17 14.32 16.21 -2.68
CA PHE A 17 13.25 15.31 -2.27
C PHE A 17 13.41 13.86 -2.74
N GLY A 18 14.39 13.55 -3.60
CA GLY A 18 14.56 12.20 -4.17
C GLY A 18 13.25 11.71 -4.80
N ASP A 19 12.80 10.54 -4.37
CA ASP A 19 11.60 9.85 -4.88
C ASP A 19 10.33 10.17 -4.06
N LEU A 20 10.31 11.25 -3.27
CA LEU A 20 9.12 11.65 -2.50
C LEU A 20 7.90 11.92 -3.39
N PHE A 21 8.13 12.42 -4.61
CA PHE A 21 7.09 12.69 -5.59
C PHE A 21 7.26 11.76 -6.78
N THR A 22 6.20 11.08 -7.20
CA THR A 22 6.19 10.26 -8.41
C THR A 22 6.42 11.09 -9.67
N GLU A 23 5.83 12.29 -9.73
CA GLU A 23 5.97 13.22 -10.85
C GLU A 23 5.82 14.66 -10.38
N VAL A 24 6.37 15.60 -11.15
CA VAL A 24 6.31 17.05 -10.88
C VAL A 24 5.73 17.74 -12.10
N LEU A 25 4.68 18.53 -11.91
CA LEU A 25 3.98 19.22 -12.97
C LEU A 25 4.34 20.70 -13.01
N PRO A 26 4.35 21.33 -14.20
CA PRO A 26 4.73 22.74 -14.35
C PRO A 26 3.72 23.72 -13.75
N ASP A 27 2.46 23.31 -13.58
CA ASP A 27 1.39 24.12 -13.02
C ASP A 27 0.59 23.31 -11.98
N SER A 28 0.31 23.94 -10.84
CA SER A 28 -0.55 23.41 -9.78
C SER A 28 -1.96 23.02 -10.26
N ALA A 29 -2.50 23.70 -11.26
CA ALA A 29 -3.82 23.41 -11.81
C ALA A 29 -3.88 22.03 -12.49
N LEU A 30 -2.74 21.45 -12.88
CA LEU A 30 -2.64 20.13 -13.51
C LEU A 30 -2.57 18.99 -12.50
N VAL A 31 -2.26 19.26 -11.23
CA VAL A 31 -2.03 18.23 -10.20
C VAL A 31 -3.29 17.41 -9.95
N LEU A 32 -4.43 18.05 -9.71
CA LEU A 32 -5.67 17.35 -9.44
C LEU A 32 -6.16 16.52 -10.65
N PRO A 33 -6.24 17.07 -11.89
CA PRO A 33 -6.57 16.28 -13.07
C PRO A 33 -5.69 15.06 -13.25
N ARG A 34 -4.36 15.21 -13.08
CA ARG A 34 -3.40 14.13 -13.28
C ARG A 34 -3.48 13.05 -12.19
N ALA A 35 -3.73 13.46 -10.94
CA ALA A 35 -3.98 12.53 -9.84
C ALA A 35 -5.27 11.71 -10.07
N LEU A 36 -6.34 12.35 -10.54
CA LEU A 36 -7.60 11.68 -10.87
C LEU A 36 -7.45 10.74 -12.06
N GLU A 37 -6.70 11.13 -13.09
CA GLU A 37 -6.39 10.25 -14.22
C GLU A 37 -5.69 8.97 -13.76
N THR A 38 -4.68 9.11 -12.89
CA THR A 38 -3.96 7.96 -12.33
C THR A 38 -4.86 7.09 -11.45
N ALA A 39 -5.70 7.71 -10.60
CA ALA A 39 -6.64 6.99 -9.76
C ALA A 39 -7.70 6.24 -10.60
N GLN A 40 -8.17 6.84 -11.70
CA GLN A 40 -9.12 6.24 -12.62
C GLN A 40 -8.49 5.03 -13.34
N ASP A 41 -7.26 5.16 -13.81
CA ASP A 41 -6.51 4.06 -14.43
C ASP A 41 -6.39 2.86 -13.47
N MET A 42 -6.00 3.13 -12.21
CA MET A 42 -5.93 2.10 -11.18
C MET A 42 -7.30 1.46 -10.91
N ALA A 43 -8.37 2.26 -10.81
CA ALA A 43 -9.72 1.78 -10.52
C ALA A 43 -10.32 0.94 -11.67
N GLU A 44 -9.99 1.26 -12.93
CA GLU A 44 -10.49 0.52 -14.09
C GLU A 44 -9.72 -0.76 -14.39
N ASN A 45 -8.41 -0.75 -14.13
CA ASN A 45 -7.52 -1.79 -14.65
C ASN A 45 -6.97 -2.75 -13.58
N THR A 46 -7.19 -2.47 -12.29
CA THR A 46 -6.64 -3.30 -11.21
C THR A 46 -7.73 -3.85 -10.28
N SER A 47 -7.54 -5.09 -9.81
CA SER A 47 -8.43 -5.68 -8.80
C SER A 47 -8.22 -4.99 -7.46
N PRO A 48 -9.27 -4.46 -6.79
CA PRO A 48 -9.15 -3.87 -5.47
C PRO A 48 -8.57 -4.84 -4.43
N LEU A 49 -8.96 -6.13 -4.51
CA LEU A 49 -8.41 -7.17 -3.65
C LEU A 49 -6.91 -7.38 -3.90
N ALA A 50 -6.49 -7.54 -5.16
CA ALA A 50 -5.09 -7.74 -5.50
C ALA A 50 -4.24 -6.53 -5.08
N SER A 51 -4.68 -5.31 -5.41
CA SER A 51 -4.00 -4.07 -5.06
C SER A 51 -3.86 -3.90 -3.53
N SER A 52 -4.90 -4.24 -2.76
CA SER A 52 -4.85 -4.23 -1.29
C SER A 52 -3.81 -5.20 -0.73
N MET A 53 -3.82 -6.46 -1.21
CA MET A 53 -2.89 -7.48 -0.75
C MET A 53 -1.44 -7.18 -1.16
N SER A 54 -1.20 -6.73 -2.40
CA SER A 54 0.12 -6.31 -2.87
C SER A 54 0.68 -5.15 -2.06
N ARG A 55 -0.16 -4.15 -1.74
CA ARG A 55 0.25 -3.03 -0.87
C ARG A 55 0.63 -3.52 0.52
N ALA A 56 -0.17 -4.41 1.10
CA ALA A 56 0.12 -4.99 2.41
C ALA A 56 1.42 -5.80 2.41
N LEU A 57 1.67 -6.60 1.36
CA LEU A 57 2.91 -7.38 1.24
C LEU A 57 4.15 -6.49 1.11
N MET A 58 4.03 -5.34 0.43
CA MET A 58 5.14 -4.40 0.26
C MET A 58 5.47 -3.61 1.53
N TRP A 59 4.44 -3.20 2.29
CA TRP A 59 4.61 -2.35 3.48
C TRP A 59 4.78 -3.12 4.79
N GLU A 60 4.08 -4.25 4.90
CA GLU A 60 3.96 -5.05 6.12
C GLU A 60 4.54 -6.46 5.90
N GLY A 61 5.43 -6.57 4.91
CA GLY A 61 6.18 -7.79 4.63
C GLY A 61 7.30 -8.01 5.65
N PRO A 62 7.68 -9.27 5.89
CA PRO A 62 8.84 -9.58 6.72
C PRO A 62 10.15 -9.11 6.05
N THR A 63 11.21 -8.97 6.84
CA THR A 63 12.49 -8.43 6.36
C THR A 63 13.33 -9.42 5.55
N SER A 64 13.18 -10.74 5.80
CA SER A 64 13.93 -11.76 5.05
C SER A 64 13.22 -12.07 3.72
N PRO A 65 13.94 -12.16 2.60
CA PRO A 65 13.37 -12.58 1.32
C PRO A 65 12.62 -13.93 1.39
N GLU A 66 13.15 -14.88 2.14
CA GLU A 66 12.57 -16.21 2.33
C GLU A 66 11.24 -16.16 3.08
N GLU A 67 11.19 -15.37 4.16
CA GLU A 67 9.95 -15.16 4.93
C GLU A 67 8.91 -14.43 4.07
N ALA A 68 9.34 -13.46 3.27
CA ALA A 68 8.47 -12.70 2.38
C ALA A 68 7.86 -13.61 1.32
N HIS A 69 8.67 -14.47 0.71
CA HIS A 69 8.20 -15.47 -0.26
C HIS A 69 7.21 -16.46 0.35
N LEU A 70 7.46 -16.95 1.58
CA LEU A 70 6.55 -17.86 2.27
C LEU A 70 5.19 -17.20 2.56
N LEU A 71 5.20 -15.93 2.97
CA LEU A 71 3.98 -15.15 3.19
C LEU A 71 3.23 -14.91 1.87
N GLU A 72 3.93 -14.36 0.86
CA GLU A 72 3.38 -14.10 -0.46
C GLU A 72 2.75 -15.35 -1.06
N SER A 73 3.43 -16.50 -1.01
CA SER A 73 2.93 -17.77 -1.54
C SER A 73 1.58 -18.17 -0.93
N ARG A 74 1.39 -17.97 0.38
CA ARG A 74 0.11 -18.25 1.05
C ARG A 74 -0.98 -17.29 0.62
N VAL A 75 -0.65 -15.99 0.54
CA VAL A 75 -1.58 -14.96 0.07
C VAL A 75 -2.00 -15.23 -1.37
N PHE A 76 -1.03 -15.48 -2.26
CA PHE A 76 -1.28 -15.77 -3.67
C PHE A 76 -2.11 -17.04 -3.86
N HIS A 77 -1.81 -18.12 -3.12
CA HIS A 77 -2.60 -19.34 -3.17
C HIS A 77 -4.08 -19.10 -2.82
N HIS A 78 -4.36 -18.27 -1.80
CA HIS A 78 -5.73 -17.85 -1.47
C HIS A 78 -6.38 -17.05 -2.60
N MET A 79 -5.62 -16.13 -3.21
CA MET A 79 -6.08 -15.25 -4.28
C MET A 79 -6.51 -16.01 -5.55
N ILE A 80 -5.83 -17.10 -5.91
CA ILE A 80 -6.17 -17.93 -7.10
C ILE A 80 -7.62 -18.45 -7.04
N GLY A 81 -8.15 -18.69 -5.84
CA GLY A 81 -9.52 -19.18 -5.65
C GLY A 81 -10.60 -18.10 -5.84
N GLN A 82 -10.23 -16.82 -5.88
CA GLN A 82 -11.17 -15.70 -5.81
C GLN A 82 -11.80 -15.36 -7.17
N LYS A 83 -12.93 -14.63 -7.11
CA LYS A 83 -13.68 -14.21 -8.31
C LYS A 83 -12.82 -13.36 -9.24
N ASP A 84 -12.09 -12.39 -8.69
CA ASP A 84 -11.24 -11.49 -9.47
C ASP A 84 -10.10 -12.21 -10.21
N TYR A 85 -9.56 -13.31 -9.65
CA TYR A 85 -8.55 -14.10 -10.36
C TYR A 85 -9.14 -14.73 -11.62
N LYS A 86 -10.31 -15.39 -11.49
CA LYS A 86 -11.00 -16.01 -12.62
C LYS A 86 -11.39 -14.97 -13.66
N GLU A 87 -11.92 -13.84 -13.21
CA GLU A 87 -12.32 -12.74 -14.07
C GLU A 87 -11.12 -12.16 -14.84
N GLY A 88 -10.00 -11.89 -14.16
CA GLY A 88 -8.80 -11.38 -14.82
C GLY A 88 -8.24 -12.34 -15.88
N VAL A 89 -8.27 -13.65 -15.61
CA VAL A 89 -7.90 -14.68 -16.59
C VAL A 89 -8.86 -14.68 -17.78
N ASN A 90 -10.17 -14.70 -17.52
CA ASN A 90 -11.18 -14.73 -18.57
C ASN A 90 -11.15 -13.47 -19.44
N SER A 91 -11.12 -12.28 -18.84
CA SER A 91 -11.10 -11.01 -19.55
C SER A 91 -9.85 -10.87 -20.43
N PHE A 92 -8.71 -11.41 -20.00
CA PHE A 92 -7.49 -11.46 -20.80
C PHE A 92 -7.67 -12.31 -22.07
N PHE A 93 -8.18 -13.54 -21.95
CA PHE A 93 -8.43 -14.40 -23.11
C PHE A 93 -9.51 -13.84 -24.04
N GLU A 94 -10.52 -13.19 -23.47
CA GLU A 94 -11.62 -12.54 -24.21
C GLU A 94 -11.24 -11.17 -24.80
N LYS A 95 -10.05 -10.64 -24.46
CA LYS A 95 -9.54 -9.32 -24.88
C LYS A 95 -10.51 -8.17 -24.56
N ARG A 96 -11.10 -8.19 -23.37
CA ARG A 96 -11.98 -7.14 -22.85
C ARG A 96 -11.46 -6.56 -21.55
N LYS A 97 -12.01 -5.43 -21.13
CA LYS A 97 -11.75 -4.88 -19.79
C LYS A 97 -12.29 -5.85 -18.71
N PRO A 98 -11.55 -6.09 -17.62
CA PRO A 98 -12.03 -6.87 -16.50
C PRO A 98 -13.13 -6.13 -15.72
N GLN A 99 -14.00 -6.88 -15.05
CA GLN A 99 -14.99 -6.38 -14.10
C GLN A 99 -14.73 -6.98 -12.72
N PHE A 100 -13.84 -6.34 -11.97
CA PHE A 100 -13.49 -6.78 -10.62
C PHE A 100 -14.57 -6.37 -9.62
N GLU A 101 -15.14 -7.35 -8.92
CA GLU A 101 -16.26 -7.15 -7.98
C GLU A 101 -15.93 -7.62 -6.56
N THR A 102 -14.73 -8.17 -6.34
CA THR A 102 -14.36 -8.73 -5.05
C THR A 102 -14.09 -7.64 -4.02
N ASP A 103 -14.83 -7.64 -2.91
CA ASP A 103 -14.59 -6.73 -1.80
C ASP A 103 -13.36 -7.19 -0.99
N PRO A 104 -12.29 -6.37 -0.90
CA PRO A 104 -11.11 -6.72 -0.11
C PRO A 104 -11.41 -6.98 1.37
N ARG A 105 -12.45 -6.35 1.95
CA ARG A 105 -12.79 -6.50 3.37
C ARG A 105 -13.35 -7.86 3.72
N GLU A 106 -13.98 -8.52 2.74
CA GLU A 106 -14.64 -9.82 2.94
C GLU A 106 -13.80 -10.99 2.41
N SER A 107 -12.91 -10.74 1.46
CA SER A 107 -12.17 -11.78 0.72
C SER A 107 -10.65 -11.72 0.89
N SER A 108 -10.16 -10.95 1.87
CA SER A 108 -8.74 -10.91 2.25
C SER A 108 -8.18 -12.29 2.62
N ALA A 109 -6.85 -12.43 2.59
CA ALA A 109 -6.19 -13.67 2.98
C ALA A 109 -6.53 -14.06 4.45
N PRO A 110 -6.60 -15.36 4.80
CA PRO A 110 -7.10 -15.80 6.11
C PRO A 110 -6.35 -15.27 7.33
N ASN A 111 -5.07 -14.90 7.17
CA ASN A 111 -4.22 -14.36 8.22
C ASN A 111 -4.05 -12.84 8.13
N TYR A 112 -4.87 -12.14 7.34
CA TYR A 112 -4.82 -10.69 7.21
C TYR A 112 -5.59 -10.00 8.36
N PRO A 113 -5.02 -8.96 9.02
CA PRO A 113 -3.64 -8.48 8.90
C PRO A 113 -2.64 -9.44 9.56
N TRP A 114 -1.49 -9.69 8.92
CA TRP A 114 -0.46 -10.62 9.39
C TRP A 114 0.66 -9.96 10.20
N TRP A 115 0.64 -8.64 10.29
CA TRP A 115 1.58 -7.86 11.09
C TRP A 115 0.97 -7.53 12.45
N PRO A 116 1.79 -7.43 13.51
CA PRO A 116 1.33 -6.91 14.79
C PRO A 116 1.06 -5.41 14.69
N GLU A 117 0.00 -4.93 15.35
CA GLU A 117 -0.20 -3.50 15.51
C GLU A 117 0.84 -2.89 16.47
N ALA A 118 1.27 -1.67 16.18
CA ALA A 118 2.18 -0.94 17.05
C ALA A 118 1.50 -0.63 18.40
N ASN A 119 2.17 -0.98 19.51
CA ASN A 119 1.70 -0.59 20.83
C ASN A 119 1.96 0.92 21.05
N ILE A 120 0.90 1.70 21.14
CA ILE A 120 0.94 3.15 21.37
C ILE A 120 0.66 3.53 22.83
N ALA A 121 0.53 2.55 23.73
CA ALA A 121 0.30 2.83 25.15
C ALA A 121 1.49 3.59 25.72
N LEU A 122 1.20 4.70 26.39
CA LEU A 122 2.21 5.41 27.18
C LEU A 122 2.57 4.54 28.38
N GLU A 123 3.86 4.30 28.57
CA GLU A 123 4.36 3.68 29.80
C GLU A 123 3.82 4.46 31.01
N PRO A 124 3.20 3.79 32.00
CA PRO A 124 2.67 4.48 33.16
C PRO A 124 3.82 5.23 33.84
N SER A 125 3.63 6.53 34.08
CA SER A 125 4.63 7.34 34.78
C SER A 125 4.92 6.67 36.11
N VAL A 126 6.17 6.26 36.33
CA VAL A 126 6.62 5.70 37.61
C VAL A 126 6.26 6.72 38.70
N SER A 127 5.19 6.46 39.44
CA SER A 127 4.89 7.22 40.65
C SER A 127 6.01 6.90 41.62
N LYS A 128 6.98 7.81 41.77
CA LYS A 128 7.96 7.70 42.85
C LYS A 128 7.17 7.64 44.15
N GLY A 129 7.04 6.44 44.71
CA GLY A 129 6.48 6.23 46.03
C GLY A 129 7.21 7.17 46.98
N SER A 130 6.46 8.11 47.55
CA SER A 130 6.94 9.00 48.59
C SER A 130 7.36 8.12 49.76
N LYS A 131 8.67 7.99 49.99
CA LYS A 131 9.19 7.48 51.26
C LYS A 131 8.97 8.59 52.28
N LEU A 132 7.94 8.43 53.11
CA LEU A 132 7.87 8.97 54.45
C LEU A 132 7.52 7.81 55.39
#